data_AF-A0A519UJ31-F1
#
_entry.id   AF-A0A519UJ31-F1
#
_cell.length_a   1.000
_cell.length_b   1.000
_cell.length_c   1.000
_cell.angle_alpha   90.00
_cell.angle_beta   90.00
_cell.angle_gamma   90.00
#
_symmetry.space_group_name_H-M   'P 1'
#
loop_
_entity.id
_entity.type
_entity.pdbx_description
1 polymer ?
#
loop_
_entity_poly.entity_id
_entity_poly.type
_entity_poly.pdbx_seq_one_letter_code
_entity_poly.pdbx_strand_id
1 'polypeptide(L)'
;MNYSTLKKGVVASLVAVMGLTSLASAQESPATSSSAKVFGGRGQYRTWSIGVNGGVLAPIAFIGGTNDFTNWDVNLGYGISLRKQLGHAFGLEGNIFRGKLSGTNKDAVGGIKNGVREFETDMQYSVDLRGVVNVATVDFLRRENSVNFFVTAGYGLTAYNPKVTLANGTTTDFKGQYGEDRDKDFIKEAYIPVGAGIKFKVSDRVSFNLAYTMNFVDGDNLDGVYAGGTSKDRFSYANAGLEFSLGSKSKPNLDWVNPVAMMYDELKDPTLRQEVEALKNRVSNVEKSVEDLKKDTDGDGVSDQFDKCAGTPAGTKVDGSGCPLPVPTVVAPTESASNVSGFETIQFEFNSSVLKTESYPTLDKLSSVLRENGGKVTTKGYA
;
A
#
# COMPACT_ATOMS: atom_id res chain seq x y z
N MET A 1 -11.37 48.42 -33.40
CA MET A 1 -11.67 47.04 -32.95
C MET A 1 -11.17 46.91 -31.52
N ASN A 2 -12.06 46.55 -30.59
CA ASN A 2 -11.90 46.70 -29.14
C ASN A 2 -10.87 45.72 -28.54
N TYR A 3 -9.91 46.24 -27.76
CA TYR A 3 -8.94 45.48 -26.95
C TYR A 3 -9.58 44.69 -25.79
N SER A 4 -10.89 44.87 -25.52
CA SER A 4 -11.63 44.26 -24.42
C SER A 4 -12.03 42.79 -24.67
N THR A 5 -12.27 42.41 -25.93
CA THR A 5 -12.67 41.03 -26.28
C THR A 5 -11.51 40.04 -26.26
N LEU A 6 -10.28 40.51 -26.43
CA LEU A 6 -9.08 39.66 -26.41
C LEU A 6 -8.79 39.13 -24.99
N LYS A 7 -9.05 39.91 -23.94
CA LYS A 7 -8.81 39.49 -22.54
C LYS A 7 -9.84 38.49 -22.03
N LYS A 8 -11.10 38.60 -22.44
CA LYS A 8 -12.17 37.63 -22.11
C LYS A 8 -12.00 36.30 -22.87
N GLY A 9 -11.34 36.33 -24.03
CA GLY A 9 -11.05 35.12 -24.82
C GLY A 9 -9.93 34.24 -24.24
N VAL A 10 -8.95 34.82 -23.53
CA VAL A 10 -7.80 34.05 -23.01
C VAL A 10 -8.19 33.10 -21.88
N VAL A 11 -9.18 33.48 -21.06
CA VAL A 11 -9.70 32.63 -19.97
C VAL A 11 -10.49 31.42 -20.51
N ALA A 12 -11.15 31.57 -21.66
CA ALA A 12 -11.89 30.47 -22.31
C ALA A 12 -11.01 29.62 -23.25
N SER A 13 -9.94 30.18 -23.80
CA SER A 13 -9.10 29.50 -24.80
C SER A 13 -8.15 28.45 -24.20
N LEU A 14 -7.80 28.55 -22.91
CA LEU A 14 -6.96 27.56 -22.24
C LEU A 14 -7.66 26.21 -22.03
N VAL A 15 -9.00 26.19 -22.05
CA VAL A 15 -9.82 24.96 -22.04
C VAL A 15 -9.98 24.38 -23.45
N ALA A 16 -9.92 25.21 -24.50
CA ALA A 16 -10.17 24.78 -25.88
C ALA A 16 -8.94 24.16 -26.58
N VAL A 17 -7.71 24.51 -26.17
CA VAL A 17 -6.48 23.98 -26.81
C VAL A 17 -6.16 22.54 -26.40
N MET A 18 -6.85 21.95 -25.41
CA MET A 18 -6.68 20.54 -25.04
C MET A 18 -7.56 19.57 -25.86
N GLY A 19 -8.38 20.06 -26.79
CA GLY A 19 -9.30 19.23 -27.59
C GLY A 19 -8.72 18.61 -28.87
N LEU A 20 -7.45 18.85 -29.20
CA LEU A 20 -6.88 18.47 -30.51
C LEU A 20 -5.60 17.62 -30.47
N THR A 21 -5.17 17.13 -29.31
CA THR A 21 -3.97 16.26 -29.21
C THR A 21 -4.25 14.81 -28.83
N SER A 22 -5.51 14.38 -28.76
CA SER A 22 -5.88 12.98 -28.43
C SER A 22 -5.71 11.98 -29.57
N LEU A 23 -4.95 12.30 -30.62
CA LEU A 23 -4.67 11.41 -31.75
C LEU A 23 -3.18 11.45 -32.12
N ALA A 24 -2.31 11.19 -31.15
CA ALA A 24 -0.90 10.93 -31.45
C ALA A 24 -0.37 9.83 -30.51
N SER A 25 -0.18 8.66 -31.11
CA SER A 25 0.64 7.54 -30.62
C SER A 25 0.12 6.76 -29.41
N ALA A 26 -0.89 5.92 -29.66
CA ALA A 26 -1.01 4.64 -28.98
C ALA A 26 0.10 3.70 -29.50
N GLN A 27 1.33 3.92 -29.04
CA GLN A 27 2.39 2.92 -29.14
C GLN A 27 2.40 2.20 -27.80
N GLU A 28 2.01 0.92 -27.79
CA GLU A 28 2.18 0.02 -26.66
C GLU A 28 3.62 0.13 -26.17
N SER A 29 3.81 0.90 -25.10
CA SER A 29 5.04 0.84 -24.34
C SER A 29 5.05 -0.52 -23.65
N PRO A 30 6.13 -1.31 -23.77
CA PRO A 30 6.24 -2.55 -23.03
C PRO A 30 6.02 -2.21 -21.57
N ALA A 31 5.14 -2.94 -20.88
CA ALA A 31 4.98 -2.82 -19.45
C ALA A 31 6.35 -2.99 -18.81
N THR A 32 7.01 -1.88 -18.46
CA THR A 32 8.17 -1.88 -17.59
C THR A 32 7.66 -2.40 -16.27
N SER A 33 7.84 -3.71 -16.04
CA SER A 33 7.59 -4.35 -14.77
C SER A 33 8.43 -3.60 -13.73
N SER A 34 7.78 -2.66 -13.04
CA SER A 34 8.42 -2.00 -11.92
C SER A 34 8.70 -3.10 -10.91
N SER A 35 9.97 -3.31 -10.53
CA SER A 35 10.34 -4.29 -9.50
C SER A 35 9.81 -3.94 -8.09
N ALA A 36 9.01 -2.87 -7.99
CA ALA A 36 8.31 -2.49 -6.78
C ALA A 36 7.28 -3.57 -6.44
N LYS A 37 7.17 -3.89 -5.15
CA LYS A 37 6.22 -4.87 -4.61
C LYS A 37 5.12 -4.13 -3.85
N VAL A 38 3.91 -4.69 -3.80
CA VAL A 38 2.76 -4.10 -3.11
C VAL A 38 3.08 -3.80 -1.64
N PHE A 39 3.85 -4.67 -0.99
CA PHE A 39 4.29 -4.52 0.40
C PHE A 39 5.79 -4.19 0.55
N GLY A 40 6.45 -3.74 -0.52
CA GLY A 40 7.88 -3.45 -0.52
C GLY A 40 8.27 -2.11 0.13
N GLY A 41 7.28 -1.33 0.56
CA GLY A 41 7.46 -0.07 1.29
C GLY A 41 7.83 1.13 0.41
N ARG A 42 7.74 2.32 0.99
CA ARG A 42 7.94 3.61 0.30
C ARG A 42 9.32 3.83 -0.32
N GLY A 43 10.34 3.09 0.14
CA GLY A 43 11.72 3.22 -0.34
C GLY A 43 11.90 2.80 -1.81
N GLN A 44 10.93 2.09 -2.38
CA GLN A 44 10.93 1.65 -3.77
C GLN A 44 10.53 2.76 -4.75
N TYR A 45 9.91 3.83 -4.26
CA TYR A 45 9.35 4.89 -5.09
C TYR A 45 10.14 6.21 -4.96
N ARG A 46 9.97 7.08 -5.96
CA ARG A 46 10.30 8.50 -5.82
C ARG A 46 9.17 9.18 -5.07
N THR A 47 9.54 9.87 -3.99
CA THR A 47 8.59 10.54 -3.10
C THR A 47 8.73 12.06 -3.14
N TRP A 48 9.83 12.60 -3.66
CA TRP A 48 10.06 14.03 -3.71
C TRP A 48 9.79 14.56 -5.11
N SER A 49 9.17 15.73 -5.20
CA SER A 49 9.03 16.46 -6.44
C SER A 49 9.19 17.96 -6.24
N ILE A 50 9.72 18.63 -7.26
CA ILE A 50 9.85 20.07 -7.31
C ILE A 50 8.96 20.62 -8.42
N GLY A 51 8.14 21.60 -8.10
CA GLY A 51 7.21 22.23 -9.01
C GLY A 51 7.59 23.68 -9.29
N VAL A 52 7.36 24.12 -10.52
CA VAL A 52 7.31 25.53 -10.90
C VAL A 52 5.91 25.81 -11.45
N ASN A 53 5.27 26.85 -10.96
CA ASN A 53 3.91 27.22 -11.38
C ASN A 53 3.87 28.70 -11.78
N GLY A 54 3.02 29.00 -12.76
CA GLY A 54 2.70 30.35 -13.21
C GLY A 54 1.21 30.45 -13.44
N GLY A 55 0.61 31.55 -13.03
CA GLY A 55 -0.84 31.65 -12.99
C GLY A 55 -1.35 33.06 -12.92
N VAL A 56 -2.66 33.14 -12.72
CA VAL A 56 -3.40 34.37 -12.58
C VAL A 56 -3.93 34.50 -11.16
N LEU A 57 -3.68 35.67 -10.57
CA LEU A 57 -4.24 36.09 -9.29
C LEU A 57 -5.48 36.92 -9.57
N ALA A 58 -6.58 36.60 -8.88
CA ALA A 58 -7.82 37.33 -9.00
C ALA A 58 -8.46 37.54 -7.62
N PRO A 59 -9.02 38.73 -7.34
CA PRO A 59 -9.68 39.04 -6.06
C PRO A 59 -11.10 38.45 -5.98
N ILE A 60 -11.40 37.40 -6.75
CA ILE A 60 -12.73 36.78 -6.83
C ILE A 60 -12.66 35.28 -6.50
N ALA A 61 -13.74 34.79 -5.91
CA ALA A 61 -14.00 33.37 -5.71
C ALA A 61 -14.92 32.84 -6.82
N PHE A 62 -14.53 31.76 -7.52
CA PHE A 62 -15.39 31.14 -8.56
C PHE A 62 -16.72 30.59 -7.98
N ILE A 63 -16.75 30.28 -6.68
CA ILE A 63 -17.93 29.77 -5.96
C ILE A 63 -18.93 30.85 -5.52
N GLY A 64 -18.78 32.10 -6.01
CA GLY A 64 -19.67 33.20 -5.67
C GLY A 64 -19.38 33.82 -4.30
N GLY A 65 -19.87 35.05 -4.10
CA GLY A 65 -19.65 35.89 -2.92
C GLY A 65 -19.97 37.35 -3.21
N THR A 66 -20.12 38.17 -2.17
CA THR A 66 -20.24 39.62 -2.30
C THR A 66 -18.89 40.18 -2.74
N ASN A 67 -18.80 40.70 -3.96
CA ASN A 67 -17.60 41.34 -4.50
C ASN A 67 -17.76 42.85 -4.42
N ASP A 68 -16.79 43.51 -3.78
CA ASP A 68 -16.79 44.97 -3.67
C ASP A 68 -16.31 45.66 -4.95
N PHE A 69 -15.67 44.94 -5.90
CA PHE A 69 -15.17 45.49 -7.17
C PHE A 69 -15.90 44.95 -8.41
N THR A 70 -16.23 45.86 -9.36
CA THR A 70 -16.95 45.52 -10.60
C THR A 70 -16.06 45.06 -11.75
N ASN A 71 -14.76 45.40 -11.77
CA ASN A 71 -13.78 44.84 -12.70
C ASN A 71 -12.56 44.27 -12.00
N TRP A 72 -12.16 43.09 -12.46
CA TRP A 72 -10.98 42.35 -12.02
C TRP A 72 -9.91 42.47 -13.10
N ASP A 73 -8.74 42.98 -12.72
CA ASP A 73 -7.58 42.98 -13.60
C ASP A 73 -6.75 41.72 -13.30
N VAL A 74 -6.56 40.92 -14.34
CA VAL A 74 -5.85 39.64 -14.28
C VAL A 74 -4.36 39.93 -14.13
N ASN A 75 -3.80 39.60 -12.97
CA ASN A 75 -2.37 39.76 -12.71
C ASN A 75 -1.66 38.43 -12.68
N LEU A 76 -0.40 38.43 -13.11
CA LEU A 76 0.42 37.22 -13.15
C LEU A 76 1.05 36.95 -11.79
N GLY A 77 0.95 35.70 -11.35
CA GLY A 77 1.69 35.14 -10.22
C GLY A 77 2.59 34.02 -10.69
N TYR A 78 3.67 33.79 -9.96
CA TYR A 78 4.58 32.67 -10.17
C TYR A 78 5.05 32.11 -8.84
N GLY A 79 5.29 30.81 -8.79
CA GLY A 79 5.65 30.11 -7.58
C GLY A 79 6.50 28.88 -7.81
N ILE A 80 7.14 28.45 -6.74
CA ILE A 80 7.93 27.24 -6.66
C ILE A 80 7.35 26.40 -5.52
N SER A 81 7.17 25.11 -5.77
CA SER A 81 6.70 24.17 -4.77
C SER A 81 7.68 23.01 -4.59
N LEU A 82 7.74 22.50 -3.37
CA LEU A 82 8.46 21.29 -3.02
C LEU A 82 7.46 20.34 -2.35
N ARG A 83 7.21 19.20 -3.00
CA ARG A 83 6.26 18.20 -2.54
C ARG A 83 7.00 16.94 -2.08
N LYS A 84 6.50 16.37 -0.99
CA LYS A 84 6.88 15.06 -0.47
C LYS A 84 5.64 14.18 -0.34
N GLN A 85 5.56 13.17 -1.19
CA GLN A 85 4.53 12.15 -1.12
C GLN A 85 4.82 11.19 0.06
N LEU A 86 3.85 11.04 0.95
CA LEU A 86 3.98 10.24 2.18
C LEU A 86 3.28 8.87 2.05
N GLY A 87 2.32 8.75 1.14
CA GLY A 87 1.65 7.50 0.76
C GLY A 87 0.99 7.61 -0.61
N HIS A 88 0.26 6.60 -1.04
CA HIS A 88 -0.37 6.59 -2.38
C HIS A 88 -1.41 7.71 -2.56
N ALA A 89 -2.11 8.09 -1.49
CA ALA A 89 -3.17 9.10 -1.53
C ALA A 89 -2.79 10.45 -0.87
N PHE A 90 -1.68 10.54 -0.15
CA PHE A 90 -1.35 11.71 0.66
C PHE A 90 0.10 12.18 0.52
N GLY A 91 0.28 13.48 0.42
CA GLY A 91 1.57 14.17 0.42
C GLY A 91 1.52 15.50 1.18
N LEU A 92 2.70 16.04 1.43
CA LEU A 92 2.91 17.35 2.02
C LEU A 92 3.59 18.24 0.98
N GLU A 93 3.15 19.49 0.83
CA GLU A 93 3.74 20.44 -0.11
C GLU A 93 4.04 21.76 0.59
N GLY A 94 5.30 22.20 0.50
CA GLY A 94 5.70 23.56 0.79
C GLY A 94 5.67 24.37 -0.50
N ASN A 95 5.05 25.54 -0.49
CA ASN A 95 4.92 26.39 -1.65
C ASN A 95 5.33 27.82 -1.31
N ILE A 96 5.99 28.46 -2.25
CA ILE A 96 6.37 29.87 -2.19
C ILE A 96 5.92 30.51 -3.47
N PHE A 97 5.11 31.57 -3.39
CA PHE A 97 4.67 32.30 -4.56
C PHE A 97 4.75 33.81 -4.38
N ARG A 98 4.88 34.50 -5.50
CA ARG A 98 4.96 35.96 -5.62
C ARG A 98 4.07 36.41 -6.77
N GLY A 99 3.49 37.59 -6.66
CA GLY A 99 2.67 38.15 -7.72
C GLY A 99 2.11 39.51 -7.38
N LYS A 100 1.38 40.07 -8.32
CA LYS A 100 0.63 41.31 -8.14
C LYS A 100 -0.85 41.00 -8.07
N LEU A 101 -1.60 41.82 -7.35
CA LEU A 101 -3.05 41.79 -7.33
C LEU A 101 -3.54 43.21 -7.57
N SER A 102 -4.45 43.43 -8.51
CA SER A 102 -5.06 44.73 -8.74
C SER A 102 -6.53 44.60 -9.12
N GLY A 103 -7.31 45.63 -8.83
CA GLY A 103 -8.72 45.71 -9.17
C GLY A 103 -9.15 47.15 -9.42
N THR A 104 -10.09 47.32 -10.35
CA THR A 104 -10.54 48.65 -10.80
C THR A 104 -12.06 48.77 -10.73
N ASN A 105 -12.57 49.94 -10.32
CA ASN A 105 -14.02 50.23 -10.25
C ASN A 105 -14.55 51.02 -11.46
N LYS A 106 -13.88 50.92 -12.61
CA LYS A 106 -14.15 51.70 -13.83
C LYS A 106 -15.58 51.59 -14.40
N ASP A 107 -16.30 50.50 -14.10
CA ASP A 107 -17.68 50.28 -14.59
C ASP A 107 -18.75 50.60 -13.54
N ALA A 108 -18.38 51.04 -12.33
CA ALA A 108 -19.33 51.61 -11.38
C ALA A 108 -19.81 53.01 -11.86
N VAL A 109 -21.01 53.45 -11.48
CA VAL A 109 -21.53 54.78 -11.84
C VAL A 109 -20.58 55.85 -11.29
N GLY A 110 -19.88 56.57 -12.17
CA GLY A 110 -18.84 57.55 -11.80
C GLY A 110 -17.43 56.97 -11.60
N GLY A 111 -17.20 55.69 -11.91
CA GLY A 111 -15.91 55.01 -11.76
C GLY A 111 -15.48 54.76 -10.31
N ILE A 112 -16.40 54.92 -9.35
CA ILE A 112 -16.15 54.90 -7.91
C ILE A 112 -17.21 54.01 -7.25
N LYS A 113 -16.77 53.08 -6.40
CA LYS A 113 -17.64 52.29 -5.51
C LYS A 113 -16.99 52.26 -4.13
N ASN A 114 -17.75 52.54 -3.07
CA ASN A 114 -17.26 52.67 -1.68
C ASN A 114 -16.06 53.65 -1.50
N GLY A 115 -15.95 54.70 -2.32
CA GLY A 115 -14.91 55.74 -2.18
C GLY A 115 -13.54 55.40 -2.79
N VAL A 116 -13.37 54.21 -3.38
CA VAL A 116 -12.10 53.72 -3.95
C VAL A 116 -12.22 53.54 -5.47
N ARG A 117 -11.21 54.01 -6.20
CA ARG A 117 -11.16 53.96 -7.67
C ARG A 117 -10.38 52.73 -8.18
N GLU A 118 -9.25 52.44 -7.54
CA GLU A 118 -8.31 51.37 -7.90
C GLU A 118 -7.49 50.95 -6.69
N PHE A 119 -7.17 49.65 -6.60
CA PHE A 119 -6.18 49.13 -5.66
C PHE A 119 -5.13 48.31 -6.40
N GLU A 120 -3.88 48.41 -5.96
CA GLU A 120 -2.76 47.54 -6.36
C GLU A 120 -2.08 47.01 -5.10
N THR A 121 -2.04 45.70 -4.95
CA THR A 121 -1.39 45.01 -3.85
C THR A 121 -0.23 44.17 -4.40
N ASP A 122 0.99 44.57 -4.05
CA ASP A 122 2.21 43.85 -4.43
C ASP A 122 2.48 42.77 -3.37
N MET A 123 2.24 41.50 -3.71
CA MET A 123 2.55 40.37 -2.82
C MET A 123 4.05 40.07 -2.93
N GLN A 124 4.82 40.40 -1.89
CA GLN A 124 6.27 40.31 -1.93
C GLN A 124 6.75 38.87 -1.77
N TYR A 125 6.17 38.16 -0.82
CA TYR A 125 6.36 36.72 -0.66
C TYR A 125 5.16 36.14 0.07
N SER A 126 4.69 35.01 -0.42
CA SER A 126 3.71 34.17 0.26
C SER A 126 4.31 32.79 0.41
N VAL A 127 4.31 32.26 1.62
CA VAL A 127 4.81 30.92 1.93
C VAL A 127 3.69 30.13 2.56
N ASP A 128 3.43 28.93 2.06
CA ASP A 128 2.44 28.02 2.63
C ASP A 128 2.96 26.60 2.78
N LEU A 129 2.40 25.92 3.78
CA LEU A 129 2.51 24.48 3.95
C LEU A 129 1.12 23.87 3.83
N ARG A 130 0.95 22.92 2.91
CA ARG A 130 -0.34 22.29 2.62
C ARG A 130 -0.25 20.77 2.56
N GLY A 131 -1.29 20.12 3.06
CA GLY A 131 -1.55 18.71 2.80
C GLY A 131 -2.15 18.56 1.41
N VAL A 132 -1.69 17.56 0.67
CA VAL A 132 -2.19 17.22 -0.66
C VAL A 132 -2.79 15.83 -0.60
N VAL A 133 -4.07 15.72 -0.95
CA VAL A 133 -4.77 14.44 -1.05
C VAL A 133 -5.06 14.17 -2.52
N ASN A 134 -4.50 13.09 -3.05
CA ASN A 134 -4.80 12.61 -4.39
C ASN A 134 -6.12 11.82 -4.34
N VAL A 135 -7.12 12.28 -5.08
CA VAL A 135 -8.47 11.71 -5.18
C VAL A 135 -8.61 11.00 -6.53
N ALA A 136 -9.35 9.90 -6.56
CA ALA A 136 -9.56 9.10 -7.77
C ALA A 136 -8.24 8.56 -8.39
N THR A 137 -7.29 8.18 -7.55
CA THR A 137 -6.02 7.55 -7.98
C THR A 137 -6.20 6.13 -8.52
N VAL A 138 -7.29 5.45 -8.14
CA VAL A 138 -7.61 4.08 -8.52
C VAL A 138 -8.55 4.09 -9.73
N ASP A 139 -8.01 3.73 -10.89
CA ASP A 139 -8.79 3.43 -12.10
C ASP A 139 -8.83 1.91 -12.27
N PHE A 140 -10.04 1.32 -12.32
CA PHE A 140 -10.25 -0.10 -12.56
C PHE A 140 -10.27 -0.46 -14.05
N LEU A 141 -10.41 0.54 -14.93
CA LEU A 141 -10.47 0.36 -16.38
C LEU A 141 -9.09 0.49 -17.03
N ARG A 142 -8.16 1.24 -16.40
CA ARG A 142 -6.81 1.48 -16.93
C ARG A 142 -5.73 1.09 -15.91
N ARG A 143 -4.74 0.31 -16.37
CA ARG A 143 -3.61 -0.16 -15.54
C ARG A 143 -2.72 1.00 -15.08
N GLU A 144 -2.39 1.92 -15.97
CA GLU A 144 -1.63 3.12 -15.65
C GLU A 144 -2.54 4.34 -15.54
N ASN A 145 -2.39 5.09 -14.44
CA ASN A 145 -3.07 6.35 -14.30
C ASN A 145 -2.31 7.46 -15.05
N SER A 146 -2.98 8.18 -15.94
CA SER A 146 -2.42 9.34 -16.66
C SER A 146 -2.96 10.68 -16.15
N VAL A 147 -4.04 10.66 -15.35
CA VAL A 147 -4.73 11.85 -14.85
C VAL A 147 -5.08 11.66 -13.38
N ASN A 148 -4.55 12.53 -12.52
CA ASN A 148 -4.76 12.46 -11.09
C ASN A 148 -5.43 13.74 -10.59
N PHE A 149 -6.51 13.61 -9.84
CA PHE A 149 -7.18 14.76 -9.23
C PHE A 149 -6.63 14.93 -7.82
N PHE A 150 -6.42 16.16 -7.38
CA PHE A 150 -5.95 16.40 -6.02
C PHE A 150 -6.66 17.56 -5.37
N VAL A 151 -6.82 17.47 -4.06
CA VAL A 151 -7.31 18.56 -3.21
C VAL A 151 -6.22 18.95 -2.23
N THR A 152 -6.16 20.23 -1.90
CA THR A 152 -5.17 20.79 -1.00
C THR A 152 -5.83 21.62 0.08
N ALA A 153 -5.27 21.56 1.28
CA ALA A 153 -5.62 22.44 2.38
C ALA A 153 -4.38 22.68 3.23
N GLY A 154 -4.20 23.91 3.71
CA GLY A 154 -2.98 24.26 4.44
C GLY A 154 -3.08 25.52 5.26
N TYR A 155 -1.90 26.01 5.64
CA TYR A 155 -1.73 27.24 6.37
C TYR A 155 -0.51 27.97 5.81
N GLY A 156 -0.63 29.29 5.63
CA GLY A 156 0.42 30.11 5.06
C GLY A 156 0.52 31.47 5.71
N LEU A 157 1.64 32.13 5.41
CA LEU A 157 1.94 33.49 5.79
C LEU A 157 2.23 34.28 4.52
N THR A 158 1.60 35.44 4.37
CA THR A 158 1.80 36.34 3.24
C THR A 158 2.30 37.68 3.72
N ALA A 159 3.22 38.27 2.96
CA ALA A 159 3.70 39.62 3.16
C ALA A 159 3.38 40.46 1.92
N TYR A 160 2.62 41.54 2.11
CA TYR A 160 2.10 42.35 1.02
C TYR A 160 2.09 43.85 1.34
N ASN A 161 2.06 44.64 0.27
CA ASN A 161 1.98 46.11 0.32
C ASN A 161 0.79 46.57 -0.50
N PRO A 162 -0.30 47.02 0.13
CA PRO A 162 -1.41 47.62 -0.59
C PRO A 162 -1.08 49.07 -0.94
N LYS A 163 -1.47 49.46 -2.16
CA LYS A 163 -1.50 50.83 -2.68
C LYS A 163 -2.93 51.12 -3.09
N VAL A 164 -3.53 52.15 -2.49
CA VAL A 164 -4.92 52.51 -2.75
C VAL A 164 -4.98 53.87 -3.40
N THR A 165 -5.75 54.00 -4.47
CA THR A 165 -6.04 55.29 -5.10
C THR A 165 -7.49 55.67 -4.82
N LEU A 166 -7.67 56.70 -3.99
CA LEU A 166 -8.97 57.18 -3.54
C LEU A 166 -9.69 57.99 -4.64
N ALA A 167 -10.99 58.22 -4.47
CA ALA A 167 -11.86 58.95 -5.39
C ALA A 167 -11.39 60.37 -5.79
N ASN A 168 -10.47 60.99 -5.02
CA ASN A 168 -9.89 62.30 -5.30
C ASN A 168 -8.64 62.26 -6.21
N GLY A 169 -8.20 61.07 -6.66
CA GLY A 169 -7.00 60.90 -7.48
C GLY A 169 -5.68 60.89 -6.71
N THR A 170 -5.72 60.87 -5.37
CA THR A 170 -4.52 60.74 -4.52
C THR A 170 -4.21 59.26 -4.32
N THR A 171 -2.99 58.85 -4.66
CA THR A 171 -2.48 57.50 -4.38
C THR A 171 -1.79 57.51 -3.02
N THR A 172 -2.29 56.73 -2.08
CA THR A 172 -1.62 56.50 -0.79
C THR A 172 -0.85 55.18 -0.88
N ASP A 173 0.48 55.28 -0.89
CA ASP A 173 1.37 54.14 -0.71
C ASP A 173 1.59 53.96 0.79
N PHE A 174 1.16 52.82 1.31
CA PHE A 174 1.28 52.52 2.73
C PHE A 174 2.61 51.86 3.10
N LYS A 175 3.55 51.75 2.15
CA LYS A 175 4.92 51.27 2.43
C LYS A 175 5.56 52.10 3.54
N GLY A 176 6.00 51.42 4.61
CA GLY A 176 6.70 52.05 5.74
C GLY A 176 5.76 52.77 6.72
N GLN A 177 4.45 52.51 6.70
CA GLN A 177 3.49 53.11 7.63
C GLN A 177 2.88 52.09 8.62
N TYR A 178 3.43 50.88 8.69
CA TYR A 178 2.89 49.80 9.51
C TYR A 178 3.69 49.58 10.80
N GLY A 179 3.03 49.09 11.86
CA GLY A 179 3.63 48.88 13.19
C GLY A 179 3.41 50.05 14.16
N GLU A 180 3.57 49.81 15.47
CA GLU A 180 3.41 50.84 16.53
C GLU A 180 4.28 52.08 16.28
N ASP A 181 5.43 51.91 15.63
CA ASP A 181 6.41 52.96 15.32
C ASP A 181 6.34 53.49 13.87
N ARG A 182 5.40 53.00 13.04
CA ARG A 182 5.27 53.34 11.61
C ARG A 182 6.59 53.21 10.84
N ASP A 183 7.25 52.06 10.98
CA ASP A 183 8.56 51.77 10.38
C ASP A 183 8.57 50.48 9.55
N LYS A 184 7.47 49.71 9.55
CA LYS A 184 7.41 48.43 8.83
C LYS A 184 6.98 48.64 7.39
N ASP A 185 7.83 48.12 6.51
CA ASP A 185 7.62 48.18 5.06
C ASP A 185 6.50 47.26 4.55
N PHE A 186 6.10 46.22 5.30
CA PHE A 186 5.20 45.16 4.82
C PHE A 186 4.19 44.75 5.90
N ILE A 187 2.92 44.52 5.52
CA ILE A 187 1.94 43.83 6.37
C ILE A 187 2.23 42.33 6.28
N LYS A 188 2.22 41.63 7.42
CA LYS A 188 2.35 40.17 7.50
C LYS A 188 1.06 39.58 8.06
N GLU A 189 0.41 38.71 7.30
CA GLU A 189 -0.82 38.06 7.73
C GLU A 189 -0.80 36.57 7.43
N ALA A 190 -1.57 35.85 8.25
CA ALA A 190 -1.84 34.44 8.02
C ALA A 190 -2.98 34.26 7.03
N TYR A 191 -2.88 33.23 6.20
CA TYR A 191 -3.93 32.84 5.28
C TYR A 191 -4.07 31.32 5.22
N ILE A 192 -5.27 30.86 4.89
CA ILE A 192 -5.61 29.45 4.73
C ILE A 192 -5.81 29.18 3.23
N PRO A 193 -4.88 28.49 2.56
CA PRO A 193 -5.07 28.00 1.20
C PRO A 193 -5.93 26.74 1.18
N VAL A 194 -7.00 26.75 0.39
CA VAL A 194 -7.81 25.57 0.04
C VAL A 194 -7.91 25.49 -1.47
N GLY A 195 -7.51 24.35 -2.05
CA GLY A 195 -7.44 24.22 -3.49
C GLY A 195 -7.87 22.86 -4.02
N ALA A 196 -8.10 22.83 -5.33
CA ALA A 196 -8.31 21.62 -6.09
C ALA A 196 -7.56 21.73 -7.41
N GLY A 197 -7.10 20.60 -7.95
CA GLY A 197 -6.35 20.59 -9.18
C GLY A 197 -6.35 19.24 -9.88
N ILE A 198 -5.86 19.27 -11.10
CA ILE A 198 -5.68 18.12 -11.97
C ILE A 198 -4.20 18.05 -12.32
N LYS A 199 -3.61 16.87 -12.17
CA LYS A 199 -2.25 16.55 -12.55
C LYS A 199 -2.30 15.58 -13.73
N PHE A 200 -1.50 15.84 -14.76
CA PHE A 200 -1.37 15.03 -15.96
C PHE A 200 0.05 14.46 -16.03
N LYS A 201 0.17 13.16 -16.31
CA LYS A 201 1.46 12.49 -16.54
C LYS A 201 1.94 12.87 -17.95
N VAL A 202 3.00 13.68 -18.04
CA VAL A 202 3.64 14.02 -19.34
C VAL A 202 4.75 13.02 -19.65
N SER A 203 5.51 12.62 -18.62
CA SER A 203 6.51 11.55 -18.68
C SER A 203 6.69 10.94 -17.29
N ASP A 204 7.53 9.91 -17.16
CA ASP A 204 7.85 9.31 -15.86
C ASP A 204 8.57 10.26 -14.88
N ARG A 205 8.97 11.45 -15.34
CA ARG A 205 9.68 12.45 -14.55
C ARG A 205 8.99 13.80 -14.51
N VAL A 206 8.18 14.11 -15.51
CA VAL A 206 7.55 15.42 -15.67
C VAL A 206 6.05 15.23 -15.63
N SER A 207 5.40 16.00 -14.78
CA SER A 207 3.96 16.10 -14.70
C SER A 207 3.55 17.53 -14.99
N PHE A 208 2.42 17.72 -15.66
CA PHE A 208 1.79 19.02 -15.83
C PHE A 208 0.67 19.15 -14.81
N ASN A 209 0.57 20.28 -14.12
CA ASN A 209 -0.47 20.54 -13.14
C ASN A 209 -1.30 21.77 -13.54
N LEU A 210 -2.60 21.67 -13.27
CA LEU A 210 -3.54 22.77 -13.34
C LEU A 210 -4.26 22.83 -11.99
N ALA A 211 -4.14 23.93 -11.26
CA ALA A 211 -4.69 24.05 -9.92
C ALA A 211 -5.42 25.38 -9.74
N TYR A 212 -6.50 25.33 -8.94
CA TYR A 212 -7.21 26.49 -8.46
C TYR A 212 -7.14 26.49 -6.94
N THR A 213 -6.59 27.55 -6.37
CA THR A 213 -6.47 27.72 -4.91
C THR A 213 -7.21 28.97 -4.48
N MET A 214 -8.03 28.84 -3.45
CA MET A 214 -8.68 29.92 -2.75
C MET A 214 -7.92 30.18 -1.45
N ASN A 215 -7.51 31.42 -1.25
CA ASN A 215 -6.78 31.84 -0.08
C ASN A 215 -7.69 32.71 0.77
N PHE A 216 -7.99 32.25 1.98
CA PHE A 216 -8.79 32.97 2.96
C PHE A 216 -7.83 33.69 3.91
N VAL A 217 -7.86 35.02 3.92
CA VAL A 217 -7.06 35.85 4.80
C VAL A 217 -7.93 36.22 6.01
N ASP A 218 -7.37 36.18 7.22
CA ASP A 218 -8.12 36.49 8.46
C ASP A 218 -8.11 37.99 8.79
N GLY A 219 -7.28 38.78 8.10
CA GLY A 219 -7.24 40.24 8.19
C GLY A 219 -8.24 40.95 7.27
N ASP A 220 -8.65 42.14 7.71
CA ASP A 220 -9.58 43.08 7.05
C ASP A 220 -8.81 44.22 6.33
N ASN A 221 -7.52 44.01 6.07
CA ASN A 221 -6.59 45.04 5.57
C ASN A 221 -6.03 44.72 4.17
N LEU A 222 -6.51 43.67 3.49
CA LEU A 222 -5.96 43.27 2.19
C LEU A 222 -6.46 44.18 1.05
N ASP A 223 -7.66 44.75 1.20
CA ASP A 223 -8.31 45.63 0.23
C ASP A 223 -8.20 47.14 0.56
N GLY A 224 -7.73 47.48 1.77
CA GLY A 224 -7.48 48.85 2.23
C GLY A 224 -8.73 49.66 2.59
N VAL A 225 -9.90 49.03 2.79
CA VAL A 225 -11.13 49.70 3.25
C VAL A 225 -11.64 49.02 4.52
N TYR A 226 -11.64 49.76 5.64
CA TYR A 226 -12.23 49.29 6.90
C TYR A 226 -13.76 49.22 6.77
N ALA A 227 -14.28 48.12 6.22
CA ALA A 227 -15.71 47.85 6.18
C ALA A 227 -16.11 47.26 7.53
N GLY A 228 -16.76 48.07 8.36
CA GLY A 228 -17.18 47.67 9.70
C GLY A 228 -17.88 46.31 9.72
N GLY A 229 -17.21 45.32 10.31
CA GLY A 229 -17.77 44.03 10.71
C GLY A 229 -17.88 43.00 9.58
N THR A 230 -17.07 41.94 9.70
CA THR A 230 -17.23 40.63 9.02
C THR A 230 -16.93 40.52 7.52
N SER A 231 -16.19 41.45 6.92
CA SER A 231 -15.47 41.16 5.67
C SER A 231 -14.22 40.33 6.00
N LYS A 232 -14.14 39.10 5.48
CA LYS A 232 -12.88 38.34 5.45
C LYS A 232 -12.37 38.37 4.02
N ASP A 233 -11.20 38.94 3.80
CA ASP A 233 -10.64 39.09 2.48
C ASP A 233 -10.24 37.74 1.87
N ARG A 234 -10.49 37.59 0.56
CA ARG A 234 -10.23 36.35 -0.17
C ARG A 234 -9.61 36.68 -1.52
N PHE A 235 -8.61 35.91 -1.90
CA PHE A 235 -8.07 35.94 -3.26
C PHE A 235 -7.93 34.53 -3.80
N SER A 236 -8.10 34.38 -5.11
CA SER A 236 -7.88 33.11 -5.79
C SER A 236 -6.64 33.16 -6.67
N TYR A 237 -6.03 31.98 -6.81
CA TYR A 237 -4.87 31.75 -7.66
C TYR A 237 -5.16 30.55 -8.54
N ALA A 238 -5.37 30.81 -9.84
CA ALA A 238 -5.47 29.77 -10.85
C ALA A 238 -4.10 29.63 -11.53
N ASN A 239 -3.47 28.48 -11.43
CA ASN A 239 -2.11 28.27 -11.92
C ASN A 239 -1.98 27.02 -12.76
N ALA A 240 -1.02 27.08 -13.67
CA ALA A 240 -0.54 25.95 -14.44
C ALA A 240 0.98 25.82 -14.21
N GLY A 241 1.48 24.59 -14.16
CA GLY A 241 2.86 24.37 -13.80
C GLY A 241 3.40 23.01 -14.23
N LEU A 242 4.72 22.89 -14.11
CA LEU A 242 5.45 21.66 -14.35
C LEU A 242 6.02 21.16 -13.02
N GLU A 243 5.87 19.87 -12.78
CA GLU A 243 6.37 19.19 -11.60
C GLU A 243 7.35 18.08 -12.01
N PHE A 244 8.53 18.10 -11.39
CA PHE A 244 9.63 17.20 -11.68
C PHE A 244 9.85 16.24 -10.51
N SER A 245 9.69 14.94 -10.74
CA SER A 245 9.95 13.92 -9.71
C SER A 245 11.46 13.74 -9.50
N LEU A 246 11.92 13.86 -8.27
CA LEU A 246 13.32 13.73 -7.86
C LEU A 246 13.64 12.30 -7.42
N GLY A 247 14.76 11.76 -7.91
CA GLY A 247 15.26 10.43 -7.51
C GLY A 247 15.85 9.60 -8.66
N SER A 248 16.28 8.38 -8.33
CA SER A 248 16.91 7.44 -9.27
C SER A 248 16.00 7.12 -10.46
N LYS A 249 16.58 6.95 -11.66
CA LYS A 249 15.85 6.49 -12.86
C LYS A 249 15.16 5.15 -12.63
N SER A 250 15.76 4.28 -11.82
CA SER A 250 15.25 2.93 -11.55
C SER A 250 13.98 2.87 -10.70
N LYS A 251 13.59 3.96 -10.03
CA LYS A 251 12.41 3.98 -9.15
C LYS A 251 11.21 4.64 -9.82
N PRO A 252 10.01 4.02 -9.83
CA PRO A 252 8.80 4.68 -10.32
C PRO A 252 8.36 5.82 -9.39
N ASN A 253 7.58 6.77 -9.91
CA ASN A 253 6.99 7.85 -9.12
C ASN A 253 5.74 7.35 -8.38
N LEU A 254 5.68 7.57 -7.06
CA LEU A 254 4.59 7.09 -6.20
C LEU A 254 3.20 7.62 -6.62
N ASP A 255 3.14 8.83 -7.19
CA ASP A 255 1.89 9.47 -7.61
C ASP A 255 1.16 8.76 -8.77
N TRP A 256 1.88 7.96 -9.57
CA TRP A 256 1.37 7.37 -10.82
C TRP A 256 1.19 5.85 -10.74
N VAL A 257 1.49 5.26 -9.59
CA VAL A 257 1.43 3.80 -9.40
C VAL A 257 0.05 3.41 -8.88
N ASN A 258 -0.65 2.56 -9.63
CA ASN A 258 -1.92 1.98 -9.22
C ASN A 258 -1.66 0.72 -8.34
N PRO A 259 -1.96 0.76 -7.03
CA PRO A 259 -1.68 -0.36 -6.13
C PRO A 259 -2.50 -1.61 -6.47
N VAL A 260 -3.71 -1.45 -7.04
CA VAL A 260 -4.56 -2.58 -7.43
C VAL A 260 -3.94 -3.32 -8.62
N ALA A 261 -3.45 -2.58 -9.62
CA ALA A 261 -2.76 -3.18 -10.77
C ALA A 261 -1.52 -3.96 -10.35
N MET A 262 -0.74 -3.43 -9.39
CA MET A 262 0.41 -4.13 -8.83
C MET A 262 0.02 -5.44 -8.13
N MET A 263 -1.06 -5.44 -7.34
CA MET A 263 -1.54 -6.65 -6.69
C MET A 263 -1.98 -7.71 -7.71
N TYR A 264 -2.63 -7.30 -8.79
CA TYR A 264 -2.97 -8.21 -9.89
C TYR A 264 -1.73 -8.80 -10.57
N ASP A 265 -0.70 -7.98 -10.80
CA ASP A 265 0.53 -8.46 -11.42
C ASP A 265 1.29 -9.43 -10.49
N GLU A 266 1.34 -9.17 -9.18
CA GLU A 266 1.88 -10.12 -8.19
C GLU A 266 1.08 -11.41 -8.13
N LEU A 267 -0.25 -11.34 -8.13
CA LEU A 267 -1.12 -12.53 -8.10
C LEU A 267 -1.09 -13.34 -9.40
N LYS A 268 -0.78 -12.70 -10.53
CA LYS A 268 -0.72 -13.34 -11.85
C LYS A 268 0.69 -13.81 -12.21
N ASP A 269 1.67 -13.62 -11.34
CA ASP A 269 3.05 -13.99 -11.60
C ASP A 269 3.16 -15.51 -11.88
N PRO A 270 3.57 -15.93 -13.09
CA PRO A 270 3.67 -17.34 -13.47
C PRO A 270 4.71 -18.10 -12.63
N THR A 271 5.62 -17.41 -11.95
CA THR A 271 6.61 -18.04 -11.05
C THR A 271 5.94 -18.75 -9.88
N LEU A 272 4.90 -18.17 -9.28
CA LEU A 272 4.12 -18.83 -8.22
C LEU A 272 3.41 -20.08 -8.73
N ARG A 273 2.94 -20.06 -9.98
CA ARG A 273 2.33 -21.24 -10.60
C ARG A 273 3.37 -22.33 -10.85
N GLN A 274 4.56 -21.97 -11.33
CA GLN A 274 5.67 -22.91 -11.53
C GLN A 274 6.15 -23.51 -10.21
N GLU A 275 6.23 -22.72 -9.14
CA GLU A 275 6.60 -23.22 -7.82
C GLU A 275 5.54 -24.17 -7.25
N VAL A 276 4.25 -23.84 -7.39
CA VAL A 276 3.16 -24.72 -6.96
C VAL A 276 3.13 -26.00 -7.78
N GLU A 277 3.37 -25.93 -9.08
CA GLU A 277 3.42 -27.10 -9.96
C GLU A 277 4.64 -27.98 -9.66
N ALA A 278 5.80 -27.38 -9.39
CA ALA A 278 6.99 -28.09 -8.91
C ALA A 278 6.74 -28.75 -7.55
N LEU A 279 6.04 -28.08 -6.63
CA LEU A 279 5.69 -28.64 -5.33
C LEU A 279 4.70 -29.81 -5.48
N LYS A 280 3.70 -29.69 -6.36
CA LYS A 280 2.76 -30.77 -6.69
C LYS A 280 3.49 -32.00 -7.22
N ASN A 281 4.44 -31.82 -8.14
CA ASN A 281 5.23 -32.94 -8.67
C ASN A 281 6.05 -33.63 -7.56
N ARG A 282 6.64 -32.86 -6.64
CA ARG A 282 7.36 -33.42 -5.49
C ARG A 282 6.45 -34.20 -4.56
N VAL A 283 5.26 -33.67 -4.25
CA VAL A 283 4.28 -34.36 -3.39
C VAL A 283 3.80 -35.64 -4.07
N SER A 284 3.44 -35.60 -5.34
CA SER A 284 3.01 -36.79 -6.09
C SER A 284 4.09 -37.88 -6.14
N ASN A 285 5.36 -37.51 -6.31
CA ASN A 285 6.46 -38.47 -6.27
C ASN A 285 6.63 -39.12 -4.88
N VAL A 286 6.44 -38.34 -3.81
CA VAL A 286 6.49 -38.85 -2.43
C VAL A 286 5.31 -39.77 -2.16
N GLU A 287 4.10 -39.39 -2.56
CA GLU A 287 2.89 -40.22 -2.44
C GLU A 287 3.10 -41.57 -3.14
N LYS A 288 3.58 -41.55 -4.39
CA LYS A 288 3.92 -42.78 -5.13
C LYS A 288 4.98 -43.61 -4.42
N SER A 289 6.04 -42.99 -3.91
CA SER A 289 7.09 -43.71 -3.16
C SER A 289 6.53 -44.36 -1.89
N VAL A 290 5.60 -43.70 -1.21
CA VAL A 290 4.93 -44.23 -0.01
C VAL A 290 3.98 -45.37 -0.38
N GLU A 291 3.26 -45.28 -1.50
CA GLU A 291 2.44 -46.36 -2.02
C GLU A 291 3.29 -47.58 -2.36
N ASP A 292 4.39 -47.40 -3.10
CA ASP A 292 5.31 -48.48 -3.46
C ASP A 292 5.92 -49.14 -2.21
N LEU A 293 6.23 -48.37 -1.16
CA LEU A 293 6.71 -48.90 0.12
C LEU A 293 5.64 -49.66 0.92
N LYS A 294 4.35 -49.37 0.71
CA LYS A 294 3.24 -50.01 1.42
C LYS A 294 2.61 -51.17 0.65
N LYS A 295 2.93 -51.29 -0.64
CA LYS A 295 2.33 -52.28 -1.51
C LYS A 295 2.81 -53.68 -1.13
N ASP A 296 1.88 -54.58 -0.88
CA ASP A 296 2.06 -55.99 -0.59
C ASP A 296 1.10 -56.74 -1.52
N THR A 297 1.64 -57.35 -2.58
CA THR A 297 0.86 -57.91 -3.69
C THR A 297 0.30 -59.29 -3.38
N ASP A 298 0.98 -60.10 -2.56
CA ASP A 298 0.54 -61.46 -2.20
C ASP A 298 -0.08 -61.57 -0.80
N GLY A 299 -0.02 -60.49 -0.01
CA GLY A 299 -0.76 -60.30 1.23
C GLY A 299 -0.21 -61.11 2.39
N ASP A 300 1.09 -61.40 2.38
CA ASP A 300 1.76 -62.18 3.42
C ASP A 300 2.22 -61.32 4.62
N GLY A 301 2.13 -59.99 4.50
CA GLY A 301 2.47 -59.02 5.54
C GLY A 301 3.84 -58.34 5.35
N VAL A 302 4.57 -58.64 4.26
CA VAL A 302 5.81 -57.98 3.88
C VAL A 302 5.60 -57.18 2.59
N SER A 303 6.01 -55.91 2.57
CA SER A 303 5.89 -55.08 1.36
C SER A 303 6.76 -55.63 0.23
N ASP A 304 6.27 -55.55 -1.02
CA ASP A 304 6.89 -56.04 -2.25
C ASP A 304 8.37 -55.61 -2.38
N GLN A 305 8.72 -54.41 -1.88
CA GLN A 305 10.09 -53.90 -1.97
C GLN A 305 11.07 -54.66 -1.05
N PHE A 306 10.57 -55.28 0.02
CA PHE A 306 11.34 -56.03 1.01
C PHE A 306 11.14 -57.54 0.93
N ASP A 307 10.16 -57.99 0.15
CA ASP A 307 9.86 -59.41 -0.08
C ASP A 307 10.84 -60.03 -1.08
N LYS A 308 11.49 -61.12 -0.66
CA LYS A 308 12.42 -61.91 -1.48
C LYS A 308 11.76 -63.15 -2.09
N CYS A 309 10.56 -63.50 -1.64
CA CYS A 309 9.83 -64.73 -1.95
C CYS A 309 8.43 -64.41 -2.49
N ALA A 310 8.37 -63.61 -3.58
CA ALA A 310 7.12 -63.20 -4.22
C ALA A 310 6.19 -64.36 -4.58
N GLY A 311 4.92 -64.25 -4.17
CA GLY A 311 3.85 -65.21 -4.42
C GLY A 311 3.56 -66.13 -3.24
N THR A 312 3.96 -65.76 -2.03
CA THR A 312 3.62 -66.51 -0.82
C THR A 312 2.11 -66.39 -0.56
N PRO A 313 1.38 -67.51 -0.34
CA PRO A 313 -0.06 -67.42 -0.12
C PRO A 313 -0.40 -66.59 1.12
N ALA A 314 -1.34 -65.65 0.98
CA ALA A 314 -1.85 -64.82 2.07
C ALA A 314 -2.18 -65.65 3.33
N GLY A 315 -1.68 -65.20 4.49
CA GLY A 315 -1.87 -65.88 5.78
C GLY A 315 -0.80 -66.94 6.11
N THR A 316 0.17 -67.19 5.24
CA THR A 316 1.37 -67.99 5.56
C THR A 316 2.23 -67.23 6.55
N LYS A 317 2.79 -67.93 7.57
CA LYS A 317 3.78 -67.32 8.46
C LYS A 317 5.10 -67.17 7.72
N VAL A 318 5.44 -65.93 7.38
CA VAL A 318 6.70 -65.56 6.74
C VAL A 318 7.68 -64.92 7.72
N ASP A 319 8.96 -64.94 7.38
CA ASP A 319 9.98 -64.19 8.10
C ASP A 319 10.04 -62.71 7.65
N GLY A 320 10.97 -61.92 8.20
CA GLY A 320 11.13 -60.52 7.82
C GLY A 320 11.59 -60.27 6.38
N SER A 321 11.80 -61.32 5.57
CA SER A 321 12.10 -61.25 4.13
C SER A 321 10.96 -61.80 3.25
N GLY A 322 9.78 -62.10 3.81
CA GLY A 322 8.63 -62.63 3.05
C GLY A 322 8.72 -64.12 2.71
N CYS A 323 9.72 -64.84 3.25
CA CYS A 323 9.91 -66.25 2.93
C CYS A 323 9.19 -67.17 3.94
N PRO A 324 8.53 -68.26 3.48
CA PRO A 324 7.84 -69.19 4.36
C PRO A 324 8.77 -69.80 5.42
N LEU A 325 8.34 -69.76 6.68
CA LEU A 325 9.09 -70.43 7.75
C LEU A 325 9.13 -71.94 7.49
N PRO A 326 10.29 -72.61 7.66
CA PRO A 326 10.38 -74.05 7.50
C PRO A 326 9.41 -74.74 8.46
N VAL A 327 8.47 -75.51 7.89
CA VAL A 327 7.55 -76.34 8.66
C VAL A 327 8.39 -77.35 9.44
N PRO A 328 8.35 -77.37 10.78
CA PRO A 328 9.03 -78.41 11.53
C PRO A 328 8.40 -79.74 11.12
N THR A 329 9.17 -80.58 10.44
CA THR A 329 8.78 -81.94 10.11
C THR A 329 8.50 -82.69 11.40
N VAL A 330 7.22 -82.98 11.62
CA VAL A 330 6.76 -83.92 12.64
C VAL A 330 7.30 -85.30 12.28
N VAL A 331 8.45 -85.65 12.85
CA VAL A 331 8.95 -87.03 12.88
C VAL A 331 8.24 -87.75 14.02
N ALA A 332 7.50 -88.80 13.68
CA ALA A 332 6.81 -89.69 14.62
C ALA A 332 7.82 -90.46 15.53
N PRO A 333 7.38 -90.93 16.71
CA PRO A 333 8.21 -91.00 17.90
C PRO A 333 8.90 -92.36 18.08
N THR A 334 10.11 -92.34 18.64
CA THR A 334 10.66 -93.50 19.36
C THR A 334 11.38 -93.03 20.61
N GLU A 335 10.97 -93.65 21.72
CA GLU A 335 11.66 -93.76 23.02
C GLU A 335 11.47 -92.63 24.06
N SER A 336 10.40 -92.82 24.84
CA SER A 336 10.42 -92.93 26.30
C SER A 336 11.48 -92.14 27.08
N ALA A 337 11.21 -90.85 27.26
CA ALA A 337 11.37 -90.20 28.56
C ALA A 337 10.15 -89.30 28.75
N SER A 338 9.23 -89.71 29.61
CA SER A 338 8.03 -88.93 29.97
C SER A 338 8.43 -87.66 30.72
N ASN A 339 8.92 -86.66 29.99
CA ASN A 339 9.05 -85.30 30.49
C ASN A 339 7.66 -84.69 30.45
N VAL A 340 6.93 -84.72 31.57
CA VAL A 340 5.68 -83.97 31.70
C VAL A 340 6.05 -82.48 31.74
N SER A 341 6.00 -81.83 30.58
CA SER A 341 6.14 -80.40 30.40
C SER A 341 4.79 -79.81 29.98
N GLY A 342 4.52 -78.55 30.34
CA GLY A 342 3.21 -77.90 30.09
C GLY A 342 2.48 -77.43 31.35
N PHE A 343 3.15 -77.40 32.50
CA PHE A 343 2.66 -76.61 33.62
C PHE A 343 2.87 -75.13 33.32
N GLU A 344 1.86 -74.32 33.63
CA GLU A 344 1.95 -72.87 33.51
C GLU A 344 3.07 -72.32 34.39
N THR A 345 3.57 -71.12 34.03
CA THR A 345 4.69 -70.50 34.74
C THR A 345 4.27 -70.11 36.15
N ILE A 346 5.00 -70.62 37.15
CA ILE A 346 4.80 -70.26 38.55
C ILE A 346 5.40 -68.87 38.76
N GLN A 347 4.57 -67.92 39.17
CA GLN A 347 4.97 -66.53 39.40
C GLN A 347 5.08 -66.23 40.89
N PHE A 348 6.07 -65.40 41.20
CA PHE A 348 6.27 -64.83 42.53
C PHE A 348 5.88 -63.36 42.52
N GLU A 349 5.56 -62.83 43.70
CA GLU A 349 5.43 -61.39 43.91
C GLU A 349 6.77 -60.70 43.62
N PHE A 350 6.69 -59.46 43.15
CA PHE A 350 7.87 -58.74 42.68
C PHE A 350 8.95 -58.62 43.79
N ASN A 351 10.16 -59.06 43.48
CA ASN A 351 11.31 -59.09 44.41
C ASN A 351 11.02 -59.78 45.76
N SER A 352 10.19 -60.84 45.73
CA SER A 352 9.79 -61.59 46.91
C SER A 352 9.85 -63.09 46.64
N SER A 353 10.10 -63.89 47.67
CA SER A 353 9.97 -65.35 47.62
C SER A 353 8.52 -65.82 47.83
N VAL A 354 7.58 -64.89 48.00
CA VAL A 354 6.15 -65.19 48.15
C VAL A 354 5.53 -65.44 46.78
N LEU A 355 4.90 -66.60 46.61
CA LEU A 355 4.17 -66.99 45.42
C LEU A 355 2.87 -66.18 45.26
N LYS A 356 2.53 -65.79 44.03
CA LYS A 356 1.22 -65.22 43.75
C LYS A 356 0.12 -66.25 43.94
N THR A 357 -1.04 -65.82 44.42
CA THR A 357 -2.20 -66.70 44.67
C THR A 357 -2.67 -67.42 43.41
N GLU A 358 -2.53 -66.81 42.24
CA GLU A 358 -2.85 -67.42 40.93
C GLU A 358 -1.96 -68.63 40.59
N SER A 359 -0.78 -68.75 41.20
CA SER A 359 0.16 -69.85 40.93
C SER A 359 -0.02 -71.07 41.86
N TYR A 360 -0.85 -70.99 42.89
CA TYR A 360 -1.09 -72.11 43.82
C TYR A 360 -1.70 -73.35 43.14
N PRO A 361 -2.76 -73.23 42.31
CA PRO A 361 -3.35 -74.41 41.68
C PRO A 361 -2.37 -75.15 40.77
N THR A 362 -1.49 -74.40 40.09
CA THR A 362 -0.46 -74.97 39.21
C THR A 362 0.63 -75.70 40.00
N LEU A 363 1.06 -75.13 41.13
CA LEU A 363 2.03 -75.78 42.02
C LEU A 363 1.45 -77.03 42.66
N ASP A 364 0.19 -76.99 43.12
CA ASP A 364 -0.48 -78.15 43.71
C ASP A 364 -0.59 -79.29 42.71
N LYS A 365 -0.99 -78.99 41.47
CA LYS A 365 -1.08 -79.96 40.38
C LYS A 365 0.29 -80.58 40.06
N LEU A 366 1.35 -79.76 39.98
CA LEU A 366 2.72 -80.23 39.79
C LEU A 366 3.15 -81.16 40.93
N SER A 367 2.84 -80.79 42.17
CA SER A 367 3.19 -81.58 43.36
C SER A 367 2.50 -82.94 43.39
N SER A 368 1.23 -83.01 42.96
CA SER A 368 0.47 -84.27 42.87
C SER A 368 1.10 -85.21 41.86
N VAL A 369 1.43 -84.70 40.66
CA VAL A 369 2.06 -85.48 39.60
C VAL A 369 3.42 -86.03 40.03
N LEU A 370 4.20 -85.26 40.80
CA LEU A 370 5.49 -85.71 41.33
C LEU A 370 5.36 -86.79 42.41
N ARG A 371 4.35 -86.69 43.27
CA ARG A 371 4.07 -87.69 44.31
C ARG A 371 3.59 -89.00 43.71
N GLU A 372 2.77 -88.95 42.66
CA GLU A 372 2.23 -90.12 41.99
C GLU A 372 3.29 -90.86 41.15
N ASN A 373 4.15 -90.13 40.44
CA ASN A 373 5.06 -90.72 39.47
C ASN A 373 6.50 -90.90 39.99
N GLY A 374 6.85 -90.30 41.14
CA GLY A 374 8.18 -90.39 41.73
C GLY A 374 9.30 -89.90 40.80
N GLY A 375 9.59 -88.59 40.80
CA GLY A 375 10.52 -88.01 39.84
C GLY A 375 11.37 -86.85 40.36
N LYS A 376 12.33 -86.42 39.53
CA LYS A 376 13.14 -85.20 39.73
C LYS A 376 12.58 -84.06 38.91
N VAL A 377 12.52 -82.86 39.48
CA VAL A 377 12.11 -81.64 38.77
C VAL A 377 13.32 -80.83 38.38
N THR A 378 13.37 -80.37 37.14
CA THR A 378 14.35 -79.37 36.68
C THR A 378 13.61 -78.05 36.46
N THR A 379 13.83 -77.07 37.33
CA THR A 379 13.23 -75.74 37.21
C THR A 379 14.15 -74.80 36.45
N LYS A 380 13.60 -74.08 35.46
CA LYS A 380 14.28 -72.93 34.82
C LYS A 380 13.58 -71.66 35.29
N GLY A 381 14.29 -70.86 36.09
CA GLY A 381 13.81 -69.55 36.52
C GLY A 381 14.22 -68.47 35.52
N TYR A 382 13.38 -67.46 35.38
CA TYR A 382 13.69 -66.21 34.71
C TYR A 382 13.49 -65.11 35.76
N ALA A 383 14.52 -64.31 36.02
CA ALA A 383 14.52 -63.23 37.00
C ALA A 383 14.06 -61.91 36.35
#